data_AF-A0A9D1YSF8-F1
#
_entry.id   AF-A0A9D1YSF8-F1
#
_cell.length_a   1.000
_cell.length_b   1.000
_cell.length_c   1.000
_cell.angle_alpha   90.00
_cell.angle_beta   90.00
_cell.angle_gamma   90.00
#
_symmetry.space_group_name_H-M   'P 1'
#
loop_
_entity.id
_entity.type
_entity.pdbx_description
1 polymer ?
#
loop_
_entity_poly.entity_id
_entity_poly.type
_entity_poly.pdbx_seq_one_letter_code
_entity_poly.pdbx_strand_id
1 'polypeptide(L)'
;MGYRKAADVLPKQLIAEIQKYIDGEMLYIPRKCEEHSRWGEKSGTRESLELRNRRILEEYCSGKTVSDLAENYFLSVKSIQRILREKIPPEGKERQGGNTIEQRK
;
A
#
# COMPACT_ATOMS: atom_id res chain seq x y z
N MET A 1 13.51 -14.87 -2.44
CA MET A 1 12.60 -15.73 -3.23
C MET A 1 13.36 -16.16 -4.46
N GLY A 2 13.64 -17.45 -4.64
CA GLY A 2 14.33 -17.95 -5.82
C GLY A 2 13.44 -17.88 -7.06
N TYR A 3 14.06 -17.61 -8.20
CA TYR A 3 13.41 -17.72 -9.51
C TYR A 3 12.98 -19.17 -9.75
N ARG A 4 11.76 -19.37 -10.25
CA ARG A 4 11.25 -20.67 -10.70
C ARG A 4 10.79 -20.55 -12.15
N LYS A 5 11.21 -21.49 -13.00
CA LYS A 5 10.78 -21.53 -14.40
C LYS A 5 9.33 -22.00 -14.47
N ALA A 6 8.52 -21.34 -15.29
CA ALA A 6 7.11 -21.71 -15.48
C ALA A 6 6.93 -23.17 -15.91
N ALA A 7 7.84 -23.69 -16.76
CA ALA A 7 7.84 -25.09 -17.21
C ALA A 7 8.01 -26.12 -16.08
N ASP A 8 8.61 -25.73 -14.94
CA ASP A 8 8.84 -26.63 -13.81
C ASP A 8 7.64 -26.69 -12.85
N VAL A 9 6.73 -25.70 -12.92
CA VAL A 9 5.62 -25.53 -11.95
C VAL A 9 4.24 -25.54 -12.58
N LEU A 10 4.10 -25.23 -13.88
CA LEU A 10 2.82 -25.12 -14.56
C LEU A 10 2.61 -26.26 -15.58
N PRO A 11 1.36 -26.73 -15.77
CA PRO A 11 1.04 -27.69 -16.82
C PRO A 11 1.30 -27.11 -18.22
N LYS A 12 1.75 -27.95 -19.15
CA LYS A 12 2.04 -27.55 -20.55
C LYS A 12 0.86 -26.84 -21.24
N GLN A 13 -0.37 -27.31 -20.99
CA GLN A 13 -1.58 -26.70 -21.54
C GLN A 13 -1.79 -25.26 -21.06
N LEU A 14 -1.49 -24.97 -19.80
CA LEU A 14 -1.60 -23.63 -19.24
C LEU A 14 -0.50 -22.69 -19.78
N ILE A 15 0.71 -23.21 -19.97
CA ILE A 15 1.80 -22.45 -20.58
C ILE A 15 1.45 -22.07 -22.02
N ALA A 16 0.93 -23.01 -22.80
CA ALA A 16 0.48 -22.75 -24.17
C ALA A 16 -0.61 -21.66 -24.22
N GLU A 17 -1.50 -21.63 -23.22
CA GLU A 17 -2.53 -20.60 -23.14
C GLU A 17 -1.98 -19.23 -22.76
N ILE A 18 -1.04 -19.16 -21.82
CA ILE A 18 -0.35 -17.92 -21.45
C ILE A 18 0.44 -17.37 -22.65
N GLN A 19 1.11 -18.24 -23.42
CA GLN A 19 1.88 -17.85 -24.60
C GLN A 19 1.04 -17.23 -25.72
N LYS A 20 -0.29 -17.44 -25.74
CA LYS A 20 -1.17 -16.72 -26.66
C LYS A 20 -1.26 -15.22 -26.35
N TYR A 21 -0.99 -14.83 -25.10
CA TYR A 21 -1.08 -13.45 -24.64
C TYR A 21 0.32 -12.81 -24.47
N ILE A 22 1.29 -13.59 -23.97
CA ILE A 22 2.64 -13.11 -23.63
C ILE A 22 3.65 -14.23 -23.88
N ASP A 23 4.65 -14.01 -24.73
CA ASP A 23 5.74 -14.96 -25.01
C ASP A 23 7.11 -14.33 -24.78
N GLY A 24 8.00 -15.02 -24.06
CA GLY A 24 9.35 -14.55 -23.77
C GLY A 24 9.50 -13.51 -22.64
N GLU A 25 8.42 -13.09 -21.99
CA GLU A 25 8.45 -12.08 -20.91
C GLU A 25 8.24 -12.65 -19.50
N MET A 26 8.57 -11.84 -18.49
CA MET A 26 8.35 -12.18 -17.08
C MET A 26 6.95 -11.78 -16.60
N LEU A 27 6.12 -12.77 -16.29
CA LEU A 27 4.78 -12.58 -15.73
C LEU A 27 4.78 -12.71 -14.20
N TYR A 28 4.31 -11.68 -13.49
CA TYR A 28 4.07 -11.74 -12.05
C TYR A 28 2.71 -12.37 -11.75
N ILE A 29 2.69 -13.44 -10.95
CA ILE A 29 1.45 -14.02 -10.42
C ILE A 29 1.23 -13.48 -9.01
N PRO A 30 0.17 -12.68 -8.78
CA PRO A 30 -0.15 -12.19 -7.44
C PRO A 30 -0.43 -13.37 -6.50
N ARG A 31 -0.13 -13.18 -5.21
CA ARG A 31 -0.45 -14.19 -4.19
C ARG A 31 -1.97 -14.40 -4.13
N LYS A 32 -2.40 -15.65 -3.92
CA LYS A 32 -3.81 -15.98 -3.67
C LYS A 32 -4.30 -15.21 -2.44
N CYS A 33 -5.45 -14.55 -2.57
CA CYS A 33 -5.93 -13.53 -1.65
C CYS A 33 -6.52 -14.02 -0.31
N GLU A 34 -6.40 -15.30 0.05
CA GLU A 34 -7.19 -15.84 1.17
C GLU A 34 -6.71 -15.36 2.54
N GLU A 35 -5.43 -15.02 2.71
CA GLU A 35 -4.90 -14.41 3.94
C GLU A 35 -3.77 -13.43 3.61
N HIS A 36 -4.12 -12.29 3.03
CA HIS A 36 -3.16 -11.20 3.01
C HIS A 36 -2.98 -10.70 4.45
N SER A 37 -1.84 -11.03 5.06
CA SER A 37 -1.27 -10.07 6.00
C SER A 37 -1.08 -8.77 5.22
N ARG A 38 -1.79 -7.70 5.59
CA ARG A 38 -1.67 -6.40 4.93
C ARG A 38 -0.21 -5.97 5.01
N TRP A 39 0.25 -5.17 4.04
CA TRP A 39 1.63 -4.69 4.02
C TRP A 39 2.05 -4.15 5.41
N GLY A 40 3.16 -4.68 5.94
CA GLY A 40 3.70 -4.31 7.25
C GLY A 40 3.14 -5.07 8.47
N GLU A 41 2.19 -6.00 8.30
CA GLU A 41 1.67 -6.82 9.41
C GLU A 41 2.67 -7.89 9.87
N LYS A 42 3.42 -8.53 8.96
CA LYS A 42 4.44 -9.53 9.35
C LYS A 42 5.72 -8.92 9.94
N SER A 43 5.97 -7.64 9.73
CA SER A 43 7.18 -6.94 10.17
C SER A 43 6.93 -5.95 11.32
N GLY A 44 5.71 -5.85 11.85
CA GLY A 44 5.32 -4.89 12.90
C GLY A 44 5.35 -3.42 12.47
N THR A 45 5.81 -3.14 11.24
CA THR A 45 5.97 -1.78 10.70
C THR A 45 4.63 -1.07 10.61
N ARG A 46 3.55 -1.80 10.32
CA ARG A 46 2.21 -1.22 10.24
C ARG A 46 1.73 -0.69 11.59
N GLU A 47 1.90 -1.48 12.64
CA GLU A 47 1.49 -1.12 14.00
C GLU A 47 2.30 0.08 14.52
N SER A 48 3.62 0.08 14.30
CA SER A 48 4.49 1.20 14.65
C SER A 48 4.07 2.51 13.94
N LEU A 49 3.73 2.43 12.65
CA LEU A 49 3.24 3.57 11.88
C LEU A 49 1.87 4.05 12.37
N GLU A 50 0.96 3.14 12.71
CA GLU A 50 -0.35 3.48 13.25
C GLU A 50 -0.24 4.13 14.63
N LEU A 51 0.62 3.62 15.50
CA LEU A 51 0.94 4.20 16.81
C LEU A 51 1.50 5.61 16.67
N ARG A 52 2.49 5.81 15.78
CA ARG A 52 3.06 7.13 15.51
C ARG A 52 2.00 8.10 15.00
N ASN A 53 1.18 7.67 14.04
CA ASN A 53 0.15 8.52 13.46
C ASN A 53 -0.92 8.91 14.49
N ARG A 54 -1.23 8.03 15.45
CA ARG A 54 -2.13 8.35 16.57
C ARG A 54 -1.52 9.42 17.49
N ARG A 55 -0.25 9.31 17.85
CA ARG A 55 0.44 10.33 18.67
C ARG A 55 0.50 11.69 17.97
N ILE A 56 0.77 11.71 16.66
CA ILE A 56 0.74 12.94 15.85
C ILE A 56 -0.63 13.61 15.95
N LEU A 57 -1.72 12.83 15.94
CA LEU A 57 -3.08 13.37 16.06
C LEU A 57 -3.38 13.88 17.47
N GLU A 58 -3.00 13.15 18.52
CA GLU A 58 -3.16 13.59 19.91
C GLU A 58 -2.44 14.92 20.17
N GLU A 59 -1.20 15.04 19.69
CA GLU A 59 -0.41 16.25 19.82
C GLU A 59 -0.97 17.41 19.00
N TYR A 60 -1.50 17.14 17.80
CA TYR A 60 -2.19 18.15 17.00
C TYR A 60 -3.45 18.66 17.72
N CYS A 61 -4.25 17.77 18.30
CA CYS A 61 -5.43 18.13 19.10
C CYS A 61 -5.06 18.91 20.37
N SER A 62 -3.87 18.71 20.93
CA SER A 62 -3.34 19.53 22.03
C SER A 62 -2.85 20.93 21.62
N GLY A 63 -2.95 21.28 20.33
CA GLY A 63 -2.63 22.61 19.80
C GLY A 63 -1.26 22.76 19.16
N LYS A 64 -0.51 21.67 18.94
CA LYS A 64 0.77 21.75 18.20
C LYS A 64 0.53 22.06 16.73
N THR A 65 1.37 22.90 16.13
CA THR A 65 1.23 23.23 14.71
C THR A 65 1.73 22.10 13.82
N VAL A 66 1.31 22.12 12.55
CA VAL A 66 1.79 21.16 11.55
C VAL A 66 3.31 21.26 11.35
N SER A 67 3.90 22.45 11.52
CA SER A 67 5.34 22.67 11.40
C SER A 67 6.08 21.98 12.55
N ASP A 68 5.62 22.16 13.79
CA ASP A 68 6.24 21.55 14.96
C ASP A 68 6.17 20.02 14.89
N LEU A 69 5.07 19.46 14.40
CA LEU A 69 4.92 18.02 14.20
C LEU A 69 5.82 17.48 13.08
N ALA A 70 6.03 18.27 12.01
CA ALA A 70 6.93 17.90 10.93
C ALA A 70 8.38 17.79 11.44
N GLU A 71 8.83 18.74 12.25
CA GLU A 71 10.15 18.72 12.88
C GLU A 71 10.29 17.59 13.90
N ASN A 72 9.34 17.46 14.85
CA ASN A 72 9.40 16.47 15.93
C ASN A 72 9.40 15.02 15.42
N TYR A 73 8.72 14.75 14.31
CA TYR A 73 8.60 13.41 13.73
C TYR A 73 9.52 13.19 12.53
N PHE A 74 10.35 14.16 12.16
CA PHE A 74 11.21 14.14 10.96
C PHE A 74 10.43 13.77 9.68
N LEU A 75 9.24 14.37 9.52
CA LEU A 75 8.36 14.16 8.39
C LEU A 75 8.16 15.46 7.63
N SER A 76 7.89 15.37 6.32
CA SER A 76 7.46 16.54 5.57
C SER A 76 6.11 17.06 6.09
N VAL A 77 5.90 18.38 6.00
CA VAL A 77 4.59 19.02 6.28
C VAL A 77 3.46 18.34 5.50
N LYS A 78 3.68 17.99 4.22
CA LYS A 78 2.69 17.28 3.39
C LYS A 78 2.34 15.89 3.96
N SER A 79 3.32 15.19 4.52
CA SER A 79 3.10 13.89 5.16
C SER A 79 2.27 14.02 6.43
N ILE A 80 2.56 15.01 7.28
CA ILE A 80 1.75 15.30 8.48
C ILE A 80 0.32 15.66 8.09
N GLN A 81 0.13 16.57 7.13
CA GLN A 81 -1.21 16.92 6.64
C GLN A 81 -1.95 15.72 6.08
N ARG A 82 -1.27 14.82 5.36
CA ARG A 82 -1.89 13.58 4.87
C ARG A 82 -2.35 12.69 6.02
N ILE A 83 -1.51 12.49 7.04
CA ILE A 83 -1.86 11.71 8.23
C ILE A 83 -3.08 12.31 8.93
N LEU A 84 -3.12 13.63 9.10
CA LEU A 84 -4.27 14.32 9.69
C LEU A 84 -5.54 14.17 8.83
N ARG A 85 -5.46 14.34 7.50
CA ARG A 85 -6.60 14.12 6.58
C ARG A 85 -7.10 12.67 6.54
N GLU A 86 -6.24 11.70 6.82
CA GLU A 86 -6.61 10.28 6.88
C GLU A 86 -7.33 9.91 8.17
N LYS A 87 -7.10 10.66 9.25
CA LYS A 87 -7.64 10.36 10.58
C LYS A 87 -8.75 11.30 11.04
N ILE A 88 -8.77 12.53 10.53
CA ILE A 88 -9.84 13.51 10.72
C ILE A 88 -10.64 13.52 9.42
N PRO A 89 -11.85 12.91 9.40
CA PRO A 89 -12.72 13.02 8.24
C PRO A 89 -13.06 14.51 8.04
N PRO A 90 -12.98 15.05 6.82
CA PRO A 90 -13.74 16.26 6.53
C PRO A 90 -15.21 15.89 6.72
N GLU A 91 -15.97 16.70 7.47
CA GLU A 91 -17.42 16.54 7.51
C GLU A 91 -17.95 16.46 6.06
N GLY A 92 -18.48 15.29 5.67
CA GLY A 92 -19.27 15.13 4.45
C GLY A 92 -18.61 14.61 3.16
N LYS A 93 -17.51 13.83 3.16
CA LYS A 93 -17.10 13.09 1.93
C LYS A 93 -16.62 11.65 2.17
N GLU A 94 -17.48 10.70 1.80
CA GLU A 94 -17.14 9.27 1.65
C GLU A 94 -16.06 9.07 0.58
N ARG A 95 -15.09 8.19 0.86
CA ARG A 95 -14.05 7.81 -0.10
C ARG A 95 -14.56 6.64 -0.93
N GLN A 96 -15.03 6.89 -2.15
CA GLN A 96 -15.11 5.83 -3.16
C GLN A 96 -13.68 5.42 -3.54
N GLY A 97 -13.33 4.17 -3.24
CA GLY A 97 -12.09 3.55 -3.68
C GLY A 97 -12.10 3.32 -5.18
N GLY A 98 -11.63 4.30 -5.94
CA GLY A 98 -11.41 4.18 -7.38
C GLY A 98 -9.98 3.75 -7.69
N ASN A 99 -9.76 2.46 -7.93
CA ASN A 99 -8.56 1.98 -8.59
C ASN A 99 -8.68 2.39 -10.07
N THR A 100 -8.09 3.53 -10.45
CA THR A 100 -8.01 3.93 -11.85
C THR A 100 -6.87 3.14 -12.48
N ILE A 101 -7.22 2.02 -13.13
CA ILE A 101 -6.32 1.39 -14.10
C ILE A 101 -6.39 2.28 -15.34
N GLU A 102 -5.42 3.20 -15.43
CA GLU A 102 -5.20 4.04 -16.59
C GLU A 102 -4.80 3.11 -17.75
N GLN A 103 -5.73 2.91 -18.68
CA GLN A 103 -5.42 2.30 -19.97
C GLN A 103 -4.37 3.17 -20.67
N ARG A 104 -3.21 2.59 -20.96
CA ARG A 104 -2.29 3.14 -21.96
C ARG A 104 -2.32 2.24 -23.19
N LYS A 105 -2.42 2.96 -24.32
CA LYS A 105 -2.60 2.52 -25.70
C LYS A 105 -1.61 1.46 -26.15
#